data_AF-A0A522QPU5-F1
#
_entry.id   AF-A0A522QPU5-F1
#
_cell.length_a   1.000
_cell.length_b   1.000
_cell.length_c   1.000
_cell.angle_alpha   90.00
_cell.angle_beta   90.00
_cell.angle_gamma   90.00
#
_symmetry.space_group_name_H-M   'P 1'
#
loop_
_entity.id
_entity.type
_entity.pdbx_description
1 polymer ?
#
loop_
_entity_poly.entity_id
_entity_poly.type
_entity_poly.pdbx_seq_one_letter_code
_entity_poly.pdbx_strand_id
1 'polypeptide(L)'
;DIASRPWGTNSFAGKPGAVIGTSTGAAATALAQQHLRNICVFIDLYMLAQPEAFVRYSEGMIADDGTVANEATRAFLSKFLDAYLDWARRFTA
;
A
#
# COMPACT_ATOMS: atom_id res chain seq x y z
N ASP A 1 0.92 -8.31 15.15
CA ASP A 1 1.23 -8.00 16.56
C ASP A 1 -0.02 -7.78 17.40
N ILE A 2 -0.42 -6.53 17.68
CA ILE A 2 -1.53 -6.25 18.60
C ILE A 2 -2.89 -6.60 18.01
N ALA A 3 -3.14 -6.26 16.75
CA ALA A 3 -4.43 -6.47 16.09
C ALA A 3 -4.61 -7.88 15.52
N SER A 4 -3.56 -8.71 15.53
CA SER A 4 -3.64 -10.14 15.22
C SER A 4 -3.91 -11.00 16.47
N ARG A 5 -4.16 -10.36 17.62
CA ARG A 5 -4.30 -10.99 18.93
C ARG A 5 -5.58 -10.52 19.64
N PRO A 6 -6.09 -11.26 20.65
CA PRO A 6 -5.68 -12.59 21.15
C PRO A 6 -5.68 -13.73 20.11
N TRP A 7 -5.14 -14.90 20.48
CA TRP A 7 -5.12 -16.05 19.55
C TRP A 7 -6.55 -16.40 19.12
N GLY A 8 -6.75 -16.59 17.81
CA GLY A 8 -8.07 -16.84 17.20
C GLY A 8 -8.88 -15.59 16.85
N THR A 9 -8.42 -14.37 17.17
CA THR A 9 -9.19 -13.12 16.93
C THR A 9 -8.43 -12.15 16.02
N ASN A 10 -7.80 -12.65 14.97
CA ASN A 10 -7.03 -11.82 14.04
C ASN A 10 -7.94 -10.84 13.29
N SER A 11 -7.78 -9.54 13.54
CA SER A 11 -8.61 -8.49 12.93
C SER A 11 -8.31 -8.23 11.45
N PHE A 12 -7.24 -8.79 10.92
CA PHE A 12 -6.80 -8.62 9.53
C PHE A 12 -7.24 -9.75 8.60
N ALA A 13 -7.56 -10.92 9.16
CA ALA A 13 -7.84 -12.13 8.38
C ALA A 13 -8.98 -11.89 7.36
N GLY A 14 -8.77 -12.34 6.13
CA GLY A 14 -9.74 -12.23 5.03
C GLY A 14 -9.95 -10.82 4.48
N LYS A 15 -9.25 -9.79 5.00
CA LYS A 15 -9.41 -8.42 4.50
C LYS A 15 -8.52 -8.17 3.28
N PRO A 16 -9.00 -7.39 2.29
CA PRO A 16 -8.13 -6.89 1.24
C PRO A 16 -7.14 -5.88 1.81
N GLY A 17 -5.92 -5.89 1.28
CA GLY A 17 -4.86 -4.96 1.65
C GLY A 17 -3.97 -4.58 0.47
N ALA A 18 -3.29 -3.44 0.60
CA ALA A 18 -2.26 -3.01 -0.33
C ALA A 18 -1.14 -2.29 0.45
N VAL A 19 0.07 -2.33 -0.08
CA VAL A 19 1.24 -1.66 0.50
C VAL A 19 1.78 -0.68 -0.54
N ILE A 20 1.98 0.55 -0.08
CA ILE A 20 2.60 1.67 -0.78
C ILE A 20 3.52 2.39 0.21
N GLY A 21 4.55 3.04 -0.29
CA GLY A 21 5.52 3.75 0.53
C GLY A 21 6.43 4.64 -0.32
N THR A 22 7.12 5.55 0.35
CA THR A 22 7.99 6.52 -0.32
C THR A 22 9.29 6.77 0.43
N SER A 23 10.36 7.03 -0.31
CA SER A 23 11.69 7.43 0.19
C SER A 23 12.40 8.26 -0.86
N THR A 24 13.37 9.08 -0.46
CA THR A 24 14.19 9.90 -1.37
C THR A 24 15.19 9.06 -2.18
N GLY A 25 15.58 7.89 -1.66
CA GLY A 25 16.52 6.98 -2.31
C GLY A 25 15.94 6.26 -3.53
N ALA A 26 16.79 5.83 -4.46
CA ALA A 26 16.38 5.20 -5.72
C ALA A 26 15.53 3.94 -5.54
N ALA A 27 15.77 3.17 -4.48
CA ALA A 27 15.01 1.97 -4.17
C ALA A 27 13.59 2.24 -3.61
N ALA A 28 13.24 3.49 -3.28
CA ALA A 28 11.88 3.92 -2.97
C ALA A 28 11.08 2.99 -2.03
N THR A 29 11.69 2.60 -0.90
CA THR A 29 11.14 1.67 0.12
C THR A 29 10.86 0.23 -0.34
N ALA A 30 11.25 -0.17 -1.55
CA ALA A 30 10.90 -1.47 -2.13
C ALA A 30 11.16 -2.66 -1.18
N LEU A 31 12.35 -2.75 -0.58
CA LEU A 31 12.68 -3.85 0.33
C LEU A 31 11.82 -3.87 1.60
N ALA A 32 11.52 -2.70 2.16
CA ALA A 32 10.62 -2.60 3.32
C ALA A 32 9.20 -3.03 2.96
N GLN A 33 8.72 -2.67 1.76
CA GLN A 33 7.41 -3.09 1.26
C GLN A 33 7.35 -4.61 1.04
N GLN A 34 8.39 -5.22 0.45
CA GLN A 34 8.43 -6.67 0.26
C GLN A 34 8.47 -7.42 1.60
N HIS A 35 9.25 -6.94 2.56
CA HIS A 35 9.25 -7.51 3.90
C HIS A 35 7.89 -7.38 4.59
N LEU A 36 7.22 -6.22 4.48
CA LEU A 36 5.87 -6.03 5.03
C LEU A 36 4.84 -6.96 4.37
N ARG A 37 4.92 -7.15 3.04
CA ARG A 37 4.05 -8.08 2.31
C ARG A 37 4.21 -9.53 2.83
N ASN A 38 5.43 -9.96 3.16
CA ASN A 38 5.65 -11.27 3.78
C ASN A 38 4.96 -11.39 5.15
N ILE A 39 4.97 -10.33 5.95
CA ILE A 39 4.26 -10.30 7.24
C ILE A 39 2.73 -10.34 7.02
N CYS A 40 2.22 -9.61 6.02
CA CYS A 40 0.80 -9.58 5.67
C CYS A 40 0.26 -10.97 5.31
N VAL A 41 1.08 -11.84 4.70
CA VAL A 41 0.71 -13.24 4.43
C VAL A 41 0.41 -13.99 5.73
N PHE A 42 1.24 -13.82 6.76
CA PHE A 42 1.05 -14.50 8.05
C PHE A 42 -0.26 -14.08 8.76
N ILE A 43 -0.65 -12.81 8.64
CA ILE A 43 -1.90 -12.29 9.23
C ILE A 43 -3.10 -12.42 8.27
N ASP A 44 -2.99 -13.25 7.23
CA ASP A 44 -4.08 -13.62 6.31
C ASP A 44 -4.77 -12.42 5.63
N LEU A 45 -3.97 -11.42 5.22
CA LEU A 45 -4.44 -10.34 4.35
C LEU A 45 -4.40 -10.77 2.89
N TYR A 46 -5.46 -10.45 2.14
CA TYR A 46 -5.47 -10.57 0.69
C TYR A 46 -4.77 -9.37 0.07
N MET A 47 -3.47 -9.53 -0.19
CA MET A 47 -2.61 -8.45 -0.68
C MET A 47 -2.73 -8.22 -2.20
N LEU A 48 -2.95 -6.98 -2.61
CA LEU A 48 -2.85 -6.55 -4.00
C LEU A 48 -1.40 -6.75 -4.49
N ALA A 49 -1.19 -7.63 -5.46
CA ALA A 49 0.16 -7.95 -5.97
C ALA A 49 0.69 -6.90 -6.97
N GLN A 50 -0.16 -6.31 -7.79
CA GLN A 50 0.19 -5.34 -8.83
C GLN A 50 -0.90 -4.26 -8.94
N PRO A 51 -0.56 -3.01 -9.29
CA PRO A 51 0.80 -2.51 -9.51
C PRO A 51 1.60 -2.35 -8.20
N GLU A 52 2.92 -2.51 -8.27
CA GLU A 52 3.81 -2.11 -7.17
C GLU A 52 3.89 -0.59 -7.05
N ALA A 53 3.99 -0.08 -5.81
CA ALA A 53 3.97 1.34 -5.52
C ALA A 53 5.21 1.80 -4.72
N PHE A 54 6.37 1.72 -5.39
CA PHE A 54 7.64 2.25 -4.91
C PHE A 54 7.79 3.70 -5.35
N VAL A 55 7.26 4.63 -4.56
CA VAL A 55 7.26 6.05 -4.91
C VAL A 55 8.60 6.66 -4.48
N ARG A 56 9.35 7.24 -5.40
CA ARG A 56 10.53 8.04 -5.03
C ARG A 56 10.09 9.45 -4.69
N TYR A 57 10.27 9.87 -3.45
CA TYR A 57 9.96 11.22 -3.04
C TYR A 57 10.95 12.22 -3.65
N SER A 58 10.43 13.37 -4.08
CA SER A 58 11.21 14.53 -4.49
C SER A 58 10.62 15.80 -3.87
N GLU A 59 11.45 16.81 -3.66
CA GLU A 59 10.98 18.13 -3.25
C GLU A 59 9.96 18.67 -4.27
N GLY A 60 8.93 19.37 -3.78
CA GLY A 60 7.83 19.86 -4.61
C GLY A 60 6.85 18.80 -5.13
N MET A 61 6.98 17.52 -4.72
CA MET A 61 6.00 16.48 -5.09
C MET A 61 4.64 16.69 -4.41
N ILE A 62 4.66 17.20 -3.18
CA ILE A 62 3.50 17.53 -2.36
C ILE A 62 3.51 19.04 -2.13
N ALA A 63 2.39 19.71 -2.39
CA ALA A 63 2.21 21.12 -2.13
C ALA A 63 1.98 21.40 -0.64
N ASP A 64 2.08 22.67 -0.25
CA ASP A 64 1.91 23.10 1.15
C ASP A 64 0.51 22.79 1.72
N ASP A 65 -0.50 22.64 0.85
CA ASP A 65 -1.87 22.25 1.21
C ASP A 65 -2.07 20.73 1.31
N GLY A 66 -1.00 19.94 1.14
CA GLY A 66 -1.02 18.48 1.17
C GLY A 66 -1.46 17.82 -0.13
N THR A 67 -1.74 18.58 -1.19
CA THR A 67 -2.11 18.01 -2.50
C THR A 67 -0.88 17.50 -3.26
N VAL A 68 -1.09 16.52 -4.15
CA VAL A 68 -0.02 16.02 -5.03
C VAL A 68 0.21 17.03 -6.16
N ALA A 69 1.30 17.77 -6.10
CA ALA A 69 1.61 18.83 -7.06
C ALA A 69 2.12 18.29 -8.40
N ASN A 70 2.80 17.14 -8.39
CA ASN A 70 3.28 16.50 -9.60
C ASN A 70 2.17 15.69 -10.28
N GLU A 71 1.80 16.07 -11.51
CA GLU A 71 0.69 15.43 -12.23
C GLU A 71 0.95 13.95 -12.56
N ALA A 72 2.20 13.58 -12.89
CA ALA A 72 2.53 12.18 -13.15
C ALA A 72 2.41 11.32 -11.89
N THR A 73 2.86 11.83 -10.74
CA THR A 73 2.66 11.18 -9.44
C THR A 73 1.18 11.07 -9.12
N ARG A 74 0.39 12.12 -9.33
CA ARG A 74 -1.06 12.11 -9.11
C ARG A 74 -1.73 11.02 -9.94
N ALA A 75 -1.44 10.98 -11.25
CA ALA A 75 -1.98 9.97 -12.16
C ALA A 75 -1.59 8.54 -11.75
N PHE A 76 -0.33 8.33 -11.32
CA PHE A 76 0.12 7.04 -10.81
C PHE A 76 -0.64 6.61 -9.55
N LEU A 77 -0.78 7.52 -8.58
CA LEU A 77 -1.47 7.25 -7.31
C LEU A 77 -2.97 6.98 -7.54
N SER A 78 -3.62 7.71 -8.46
CA SER A 78 -4.99 7.43 -8.87
C SER A 78 -5.13 6.02 -9.45
N LYS A 79 -4.24 5.62 -10.37
CA LYS A 79 -4.25 4.27 -10.94
C LYS A 79 -4.02 3.17 -9.89
N PHE A 80 -3.13 3.41 -8.93
CA PHE A 80 -2.91 2.48 -7.82
C PHE A 80 -4.16 2.35 -6.93
N LEU A 81 -4.82 3.48 -6.62
CA LEU A 81 -6.06 3.49 -5.86
C LEU A 81 -7.17 2.74 -6.60
N ASP A 82 -7.35 2.97 -7.90
CA ASP A 82 -8.34 2.27 -8.71
C ASP A 82 -8.10 0.75 -8.69
N ALA A 83 -6.84 0.32 -8.86
CA ALA A 83 -6.47 -1.10 -8.78
C ALA A 83 -6.77 -1.70 -7.40
N TYR A 84 -6.52 -0.95 -6.32
CA TYR A 84 -6.86 -1.39 -4.96
C TYR A 84 -8.37 -1.46 -4.73
N LEU A 85 -9.15 -0.50 -5.23
CA LEU A 85 -10.61 -0.52 -5.12
C LEU A 85 -11.20 -1.73 -5.85
N ASP A 86 -10.72 -2.00 -7.07
CA ASP A 86 -11.11 -3.18 -7.84
C ASP A 86 -10.74 -4.48 -7.14
N TRP A 87 -9.57 -4.51 -6.48
CA TRP A 87 -9.14 -5.65 -5.68
C TRP A 87 -10.00 -5.85 -4.45
N ALA A 88 -10.27 -4.78 -3.69
CA ALA A 88 -11.06 -4.85 -2.47
C ALA A 88 -12.47 -5.39 -2.74
N ARG A 89 -13.10 -4.94 -3.83
CA ARG A 89 -14.43 -5.43 -4.26
C ARG A 89 -14.49 -6.95 -4.51
N ARG A 90 -13.36 -7.60 -4.79
CA ARG A 90 -13.33 -9.07 -4.97
C ARG A 90 -13.50 -9.84 -3.65
N PHE A 91 -13.25 -9.19 -2.52
CA PHE A 91 -13.26 -9.81 -1.18
C PHE A 91 -14.32 -9.22 -0.25
N THR A 92 -14.99 -8.15 -0.66
CA THR A 92 -16.08 -7.52 0.07
C THR A 92 -17.33 -7.57 -0.81
N ALA A 93 -18.14 -8.63 -0.63
CA ALA A 93 -19.49 -8.74 -1.19
C ALA A 93 -20.51 -8.15 -0.21
#